data_AF-A0A0R2N3U1-F1
#
_entry.id   AF-A0A0R2N3U1-F1
#
_cell.length_a   1.000
_cell.length_b   1.000
_cell.length_c   1.000
_cell.angle_alpha   90.00
_cell.angle_beta   90.00
_cell.angle_gamma   90.00
#
_symmetry.space_group_name_H-M   'P 1'
#
loop_
_entity.id
_entity.type
_entity.pdbx_description
1 polymer ?
#
loop_
_entity_poly.entity_id
_entity_poly.type
_entity_poly.pdbx_seq_one_letter_code
_entity_poly.pdbx_strand_id
1 'polypeptide(L)' 'MQKIEHAVAGQNGVASVKVLFNASKVKTEYDASVTSADTLKQAIEQLGYEVQNVKVKAI' A
#
# COMPACT_ATOMS: atom_id res chain seq x y z
N MET A 1 7.00 -11.38 -8.16
CA MET A 1 6.73 -9.93 -8.15
C MET A 1 5.50 -9.53 -7.33
N GLN A 2 4.91 -10.44 -6.53
CA GLN A 2 3.82 -10.13 -5.60
C GLN A 2 4.30 -9.72 -4.20
N LYS A 3 5.61 -9.45 -3.97
CA LYS A 3 6.12 -9.12 -2.63
C LYS A 3 5.47 -7.86 -2.04
N ILE A 4 5.36 -6.82 -2.86
CA ILE A 4 4.68 -5.57 -2.48
C ILE A 4 3.20 -5.84 -2.22
N GLU A 5 2.55 -6.57 -3.13
CA GLU A 5 1.13 -6.93 -2.98
C GLU A 5 0.88 -7.67 -1.68
N HIS A 6 1.67 -8.71 -1.38
CA HIS A 6 1.52 -9.52 -0.18
C HIS A 6 1.84 -8.75 1.11
N ALA A 7 2.88 -7.91 1.10
CA ALA A 7 3.26 -7.13 2.27
C ALA A 7 2.19 -6.09 2.63
N VAL A 8 1.59 -5.46 1.61
CA VAL A 8 0.52 -4.48 1.79
C VAL A 8 -0.80 -5.19 2.11
N ALA A 9 -1.14 -6.30 1.44
CA ALA A 9 -2.36 -7.07 1.72
C ALA A 9 -2.34 -7.76 3.10
N GLY A 10 -1.15 -8.06 3.62
CA GLY A 10 -0.98 -8.60 4.98
C GLY A 10 -1.06 -7.54 6.08
N GLN A 11 -1.15 -6.25 5.75
CA GLN A 11 -1.34 -5.21 6.76
C GLN A 11 -2.75 -5.24 7.31
N ASN A 12 -2.87 -5.07 8.63
CA ASN A 12 -4.13 -5.14 9.32
C ASN A 12 -5.03 -3.95 8.91
N GLY A 13 -6.29 -4.21 8.60
CA GLY A 13 -7.20 -3.19 8.06
C GLY A 13 -7.09 -2.93 6.56
N VAL A 14 -6.26 -3.67 5.82
CA VAL A 14 -6.26 -3.62 4.35
C VAL A 14 -7.35 -4.52 3.80
N ALA A 15 -8.28 -3.92 3.06
CA ALA A 15 -9.40 -4.62 2.43
C ALA A 15 -9.02 -5.15 1.05
N SER A 16 -8.25 -4.38 0.27
CA SER A 16 -7.84 -4.79 -1.07
C SER A 16 -6.56 -4.11 -1.51
N VAL A 17 -5.76 -4.80 -2.32
CA VAL A 17 -4.55 -4.27 -2.95
C VAL A 17 -4.59 -4.57 -4.44
N LYS A 18 -4.21 -3.57 -5.23
CA LYS A 18 -4.07 -3.68 -6.67
C LYS A 18 -2.78 -3.02 -7.13
N VAL A 19 -1.84 -3.85 -7.57
CA VAL A 19 -0.55 -3.38 -8.08
C VAL A 19 -0.65 -3.16 -9.60
N LEU A 20 -0.52 -1.92 -10.04
CA LEU A 20 -0.53 -1.50 -11.44
C LEU A 20 0.91 -1.30 -11.92
N PHE A 21 1.57 -2.40 -12.29
CA PHE A 21 2.96 -2.38 -12.80
C PHE A 21 3.11 -1.49 -14.04
N ASN A 22 2.11 -1.48 -14.93
CA ASN A 22 2.13 -0.66 -16.14
C ASN A 22 2.16 0.86 -15.85
N ALA A 23 1.62 1.27 -14.70
CA ALA A 23 1.58 2.65 -14.26
C ALA A 23 2.52 2.95 -13.07
N SER A 24 3.35 1.97 -12.68
CA SER A 24 4.19 2.00 -11.48
C SER A 24 3.46 2.51 -10.23
N LYS A 25 2.21 2.06 -10.02
CA LYS A 25 1.35 2.53 -8.92
C LYS A 25 0.74 1.36 -8.16
N VAL A 26 0.59 1.54 -6.85
CA VAL A 26 -0.16 0.61 -5.99
C VAL A 26 -1.44 1.32 -5.55
N LYS A 27 -2.57 0.64 -5.74
CA LYS A 27 -3.88 1.09 -5.28
C LYS A 27 -4.29 0.19 -4.13
N THR A 28 -4.50 0.77 -2.95
CA THR A 28 -4.84 0.00 -1.75
C THR A 28 -6.09 0.60 -1.12
N GLU A 29 -7.03 -0.27 -0.79
CA GLU A 29 -8.19 0.05 0.03
C GLU A 29 -7.89 -0.42 1.45
N TYR A 30 -7.91 0.51 2.39
CA TYR A 30 -7.61 0.25 3.79
C TYR A 30 -8.52 1.08 4.69
N ASP A 31 -8.77 0.58 5.89
CA ASP A 31 -9.50 1.27 6.93
C ASP A 31 -8.58 2.26 7.65
N ALA A 32 -8.86 3.55 7.52
CA ALA A 32 -8.09 4.63 8.15
C ALA A 32 -8.13 4.62 9.68
N SER A 33 -9.06 3.87 10.30
CA SER A 33 -9.14 3.70 11.75
C SER A 33 -8.18 2.63 12.27
N VAL A 34 -7.73 1.71 11.40
CA VAL A 34 -6.90 0.55 11.77
C VAL A 34 -5.49 0.67 11.19
N THR A 35 -5.36 1.20 9.97
CA THR A 35 -4.10 1.36 9.24
C THR A 35 -4.01 2.77 8.67
N SER A 36 -2.80 3.29 8.55
CA SER A 36 -2.53 4.58 7.91
C SER A 36 -1.71 4.42 6.64
N ALA A 37 -1.82 5.41 5.75
CA ALA A 37 -1.03 5.46 4.53
C ALA A 37 0.49 5.41 4.81
N ASP A 38 0.93 5.97 5.93
CA ASP A 38 2.33 5.96 6.39
C ASP A 38 2.82 4.56 6.77
N THR A 39 1.97 3.77 7.45
CA THR A 39 2.26 2.36 7.77
C THR A 39 2.43 1.52 6.50
N LEU A 40 1.54 1.73 5.52
CA LEU A 40 1.64 1.05 4.23
C LEU A 40 2.89 1.50 3.46
N LYS A 41 3.23 2.80 3.53
CA LYS A 41 4.47 3.36 2.97
C LYS A 41 5.69 2.66 3.56
N GLN A 42 5.78 2.59 4.88
CA GLN A 42 6.89 1.93 5.57
C GLN A 42 7.02 0.46 5.16
N ALA A 43 5.91 -0.29 5.08
CA ALA A 43 5.94 -1.69 4.66
C ALA A 43 6.54 -1.86 3.25
N ILE A 44 6.28 -0.91 2.35
CA ILE A 44 6.85 -0.89 0.99
C ILE A 44 8.33 -0.49 1.02
N GLU A 45 8.71 0.49 1.83
CA GLU A 45 10.10 0.93 2.01
C GLU A 45 10.98 -0.16 2.65
N GLN A 46 10.45 -0.95 3.58
CA GLN A 46 11.16 -2.10 4.17
C GLN A 46 11.47 -3.20 3.16
N LEU A 47 10.71 -3.28 2.06
CA LEU A 47 11.00 -4.19 0.96
C LEU A 47 12.08 -3.64 0.00
N GLY A 48 12.56 -2.42 0.21
CA GLY A 48 13.55 -1.75 -0.63
C GLY A 48 12.96 -0.91 -1.77
N TYR A 49 11.67 -0.56 -1.69
CA TYR A 49 11.00 0.27 -2.70
C TYR A 49 10.68 1.67 -2.14
N GLU A 50 11.12 2.72 -2.82
CA GLU A 50 10.83 4.09 -2.42
C GLU A 50 9.43 4.51 -2.88
N VAL A 51 8.63 5.03 -1.96
CA VAL A 51 7.29 5.56 -2.26
C VAL A 51 7.39 7.06 -2.48
N GLN A 52 7.38 7.49 -3.74
CA GLN A 52 7.55 8.89 -4.10
C GLN A 52 6.34 9.77 -3.75
N ASN A 53 5.12 9.22 -3.81
CA ASN A 53 3.92 10.01 -3.56
C ASN A 53 2.76 9.14 -3.07
N VAL A 54 2.12 9.57 -1.98
CA VAL A 54 0.93 8.93 -1.42
C VAL A 54 -0.26 9.86 -1.59
N LYS A 55 -1.36 9.36 -2.18
CA LYS A 55 -2.63 10.08 -2.25
C LYS A 55 -3.69 9.30 -1.50
N VAL A 56 -4.13 9.86 -0.38
CA VAL A 56 -5.27 9.34 0.38
C VAL A 56 -6.50 10.10 -0.06
N LYS A 57 -7.52 9.37 -0.53
CA LYS A 57 -8.87 9.92 -0.67
C LYS A 57 -9.70 9.33 0.47
N ALA A 58 -10.18 10.19 1.36
CA ALA A 58 -11.30 9.84 2.21
C ALA A 58 -12.53 9.66 1.31
N ILE A 59 -13.15 8.49 1.37
CA ILE A 59 -14.47 8.24 0.79
C ILE A 59 -15.53 8.60 1.82
#